data_AF-A0A072PV79-F1
#
_entry.id   AF-A0A072PV79-F1
#
_cell.length_a   1.000
_cell.length_b   1.000
_cell.length_c   1.000
_cell.angle_alpha   90.00
_cell.angle_beta   90.00
_cell.angle_gamma   90.00
#
_symmetry.space_group_name_H-M   'P 1'
#
loop_
_entity.id
_entity.type
_entity.pdbx_description
1 polymer ?
#
loop_
_entity_poly.entity_id
_entity_poly.type
_entity_poly.pdbx_seq_one_letter_code
_entity_poly.pdbx_strand_id
1 'polypeptide(L)'
;MSALSQVWWVQYLLLFWLSLDVLLAIQVSGPPGGVDPKTGARPFRYEISDFQHSGAAFDLYILAMSDFQGVNQSDPLSYFQISGIHGFPQVAWDGVSGAGTYPGFCMHAATPFATWHRPYLALFEVALCSKPASRSWAPANSRQQVLWTHAQGIAEAYPDDQRPRYRAAALALRIPYWDWAIHPELPDVVTEPLVTVNTPVGTRTIENPLYQYVFQSDAAGNGFPSTDPVGLFSTSPRKRLNLL
;
A
#
# COMPACT_ATOMS: atom_id res chain seq x y z
N MET A 1 16.80 -55.78 3.31
CA MET A 1 17.13 -54.35 3.10
C MET A 1 15.99 -53.72 2.30
N SER A 2 15.59 -52.48 2.63
CA SER A 2 14.72 -51.56 1.83
C SER A 2 13.25 -51.28 2.21
N ALA A 3 12.82 -51.45 3.47
CA ALA A 3 11.61 -50.75 3.95
C ALA A 3 11.92 -49.38 4.58
N LEU A 4 13.17 -49.17 5.02
CA LEU A 4 13.60 -47.98 5.76
C LEU A 4 14.13 -46.84 4.87
N SER A 5 14.22 -47.01 3.55
CA SER A 5 14.69 -45.95 2.64
C SER A 5 13.58 -45.10 2.02
N GLN A 6 12.30 -45.51 2.11
CA GLN A 6 11.18 -44.74 1.53
C GLN A 6 10.60 -43.65 2.45
N VAL A 7 10.80 -43.77 3.77
CA VAL A 7 10.25 -42.81 4.74
C VAL A 7 11.00 -41.47 4.73
N TRP A 8 12.31 -41.51 4.47
CA TRP A 8 13.16 -40.31 4.46
C TRP A 8 12.81 -39.36 3.30
N TRP A 9 12.52 -39.87 2.10
CA TRP A 9 12.17 -39.03 0.94
C TRP A 9 10.87 -38.25 1.13
N VAL A 10 9.86 -38.85 1.76
CA VAL A 10 8.57 -38.21 2.02
C VAL A 10 8.71 -37.07 3.04
N GLN A 11 9.58 -37.24 4.03
CA GLN A 11 9.83 -36.22 5.06
C GLN A 11 10.68 -35.06 4.53
N TYR A 12 11.64 -35.32 3.64
CA TYR A 12 12.37 -34.28 2.91
C TYR A 12 11.46 -33.54 1.91
N LEU A 13 10.52 -34.21 1.24
CA LEU A 13 9.52 -33.56 0.40
C LEU A 13 8.59 -32.67 1.22
N LEU A 14 8.04 -33.14 2.35
CA LEU A 14 7.20 -32.31 3.23
C LEU A 14 7.92 -31.08 3.79
N LEU A 15 9.19 -31.22 4.19
CA LEU A 15 10.01 -30.09 4.64
C LEU A 15 10.39 -29.14 3.48
N PHE A 16 10.57 -29.65 2.26
CA PHE A 16 10.84 -28.84 1.06
C PHE A 16 9.59 -28.05 0.62
N TRP A 17 8.39 -28.63 0.72
CA TRP A 17 7.13 -27.95 0.44
C TRP A 17 6.79 -26.88 1.51
N LEU A 18 6.98 -27.18 2.80
CA LEU A 18 6.80 -26.21 3.88
C LEU A 18 7.80 -25.05 3.84
N SER A 19 8.98 -25.23 3.22
CA SER A 19 9.98 -24.17 3.06
C SER A 19 9.80 -23.35 1.77
N LEU A 20 9.07 -23.85 0.77
CA LEU A 20 8.72 -23.09 -0.43
C LEU A 20 7.61 -22.07 -0.17
N ASP A 21 6.61 -22.38 0.66
CA ASP A 21 5.52 -21.46 0.99
C ASP A 21 6.01 -20.23 1.79
N VAL A 22 7.01 -20.40 2.66
CA VAL A 22 7.66 -19.30 3.40
C VAL A 22 8.42 -18.34 2.46
N LEU A 23 8.83 -18.80 1.27
CA LEU A 23 9.54 -17.98 0.28
C LEU A 23 8.63 -17.11 -0.58
N LEU A 24 7.30 -17.31 -0.54
CA LEU A 24 6.33 -16.67 -1.43
C LEU A 24 5.39 -15.65 -0.77
N ALA A 25 5.37 -15.58 0.56
CA ALA A 25 4.53 -14.65 1.32
C ALA A 25 5.01 -13.19 1.21
N ILE A 26 4.06 -12.27 1.23
CA ILE A 26 4.32 -10.82 1.30
C ILE A 26 4.70 -10.46 2.73
N GLN A 27 5.95 -10.04 2.92
CA GLN A 27 6.46 -9.61 4.21
C GLN A 27 6.08 -8.14 4.49
N VAL A 28 5.55 -7.88 5.67
CA VAL A 28 5.22 -6.51 6.14
C VAL A 28 6.24 -6.09 7.20
N SER A 29 7.18 -5.21 6.86
CA SER A 29 8.28 -4.79 7.75
C SER A 29 8.38 -3.28 8.00
N GLY A 30 7.52 -2.47 7.35
CA GLY A 30 7.62 -1.00 7.36
C GLY A 30 8.83 -0.45 6.56
N PRO A 31 8.94 0.89 6.38
CA PRO A 31 10.02 1.47 5.58
C PRO A 31 11.41 1.31 6.21
N PRO A 32 12.42 0.88 5.43
CA PRO A 32 13.79 0.75 5.89
C PRO A 32 14.55 2.09 5.81
N GLY A 33 14.06 3.07 5.06
CA GLY A 33 14.71 4.36 4.83
C GLY A 33 14.51 5.39 5.95
N GLY A 34 15.46 6.33 6.06
CA GLY A 34 15.39 7.47 6.97
C GLY A 34 15.64 7.14 8.45
N VAL A 35 16.11 5.92 8.76
CA VAL A 35 16.43 5.50 10.12
C VAL A 35 17.76 6.13 10.54
N ASP A 36 17.78 6.79 11.69
CA ASP A 36 19.02 7.28 12.30
C ASP A 36 19.91 6.08 12.67
N PRO A 37 21.13 5.96 12.11
CA PRO A 37 21.99 4.80 12.31
C PRO A 37 22.56 4.71 13.73
N LYS A 38 22.54 5.80 14.50
CA LYS A 38 23.04 5.86 15.88
C LYS A 38 21.94 5.60 16.89
N THR A 39 20.75 6.18 16.67
CA THR A 39 19.65 6.12 17.65
C THR A 39 18.57 5.11 17.29
N GLY A 40 18.50 4.67 16.04
CA GLY A 40 17.39 3.86 15.52
C GLY A 40 16.09 4.65 15.35
N ALA A 41 16.11 5.97 15.59
CA ALA A 41 14.95 6.83 15.42
C ALA A 41 14.45 6.77 13.98
N ARG A 42 13.13 6.71 13.81
CA ARG A 42 12.46 6.64 12.51
C ARG A 42 11.82 8.00 12.19
N PRO A 43 11.68 8.35 10.89
CA PRO A 43 10.93 9.52 10.47
C PRO A 43 9.51 9.53 11.06
N PHE A 44 9.04 10.71 11.42
CA PHE A 44 7.71 10.92 11.96
C PHE A 44 6.64 10.82 10.88
N ARG A 45 5.44 10.40 11.28
CA ARG A 45 4.20 10.66 10.54
C ARG A 45 3.75 12.07 10.93
N TYR A 46 3.41 12.89 9.95
CA TYR A 46 2.98 14.27 10.18
C TYR A 46 1.46 14.40 10.04
N GLU A 47 0.88 15.38 10.72
CA GLU A 47 -0.53 15.76 10.53
C GLU A 47 -0.70 16.26 9.09
N ILE A 48 -1.74 15.83 8.39
CA ILE A 48 -1.89 16.03 6.95
C ILE A 48 -2.04 17.51 6.55
N SER A 49 -2.63 18.33 7.41
CA SER A 49 -2.83 19.77 7.24
C SER A 49 -1.52 20.55 7.33
N ASP A 50 -0.55 20.06 8.12
CA ASP A 50 0.82 20.57 8.11
C ASP A 50 1.61 19.96 6.94
N PHE A 51 1.44 18.67 6.71
CA PHE A 51 2.21 17.91 5.73
C PHE A 51 1.97 18.41 4.30
N GLN A 52 0.77 18.87 3.95
CA GLN A 52 0.47 19.45 2.63
C GLN A 52 1.37 20.65 2.26
N HIS A 53 1.95 21.32 3.25
CA HIS A 53 2.84 22.46 3.05
C HIS A 53 4.34 22.07 3.00
N SER A 54 4.68 20.79 3.05
CA SER A 54 6.07 20.29 3.11
C SER A 54 6.84 20.34 1.78
N GLY A 55 6.20 20.76 0.69
CA GLY A 55 6.78 20.84 -0.65
C GLY A 55 7.13 19.45 -1.19
N ALA A 56 8.42 19.17 -1.40
CA ALA A 56 8.88 17.94 -2.06
C ALA A 56 8.34 16.63 -1.42
N ALA A 57 8.13 16.59 -0.10
CA ALA A 57 7.58 15.40 0.54
C ALA A 57 6.09 15.21 0.23
N PHE A 58 5.31 16.30 0.20
CA PHE A 58 3.91 16.26 -0.21
C PHE A 58 3.75 15.99 -1.70
N ASP A 59 4.55 16.63 -2.56
CA ASP A 59 4.58 16.35 -4.00
C ASP A 59 4.79 14.84 -4.26
N LEU A 60 5.77 14.24 -3.59
CA LEU A 60 6.04 12.81 -3.71
C LEU A 60 4.92 11.95 -3.16
N TYR A 61 4.29 12.35 -2.05
CA TYR A 61 3.17 11.61 -1.49
C TYR A 61 2.01 11.53 -2.48
N ILE A 62 1.64 12.66 -3.08
CA ILE A 62 0.56 12.73 -4.07
C ILE A 62 0.93 11.93 -5.33
N LEU A 63 2.12 12.13 -5.89
CA LEU A 63 2.53 11.42 -7.11
C LEU A 63 2.64 9.91 -6.86
N ALA A 64 3.18 9.50 -5.72
CA ALA A 64 3.27 8.08 -5.35
C ALA A 64 1.89 7.45 -5.09
N MET A 65 0.96 8.20 -4.48
CA MET A 65 -0.43 7.75 -4.32
C MET A 65 -1.14 7.59 -5.67
N SER A 66 -0.92 8.51 -6.60
CA SER A 66 -1.46 8.43 -7.96
C SER A 66 -0.92 7.19 -8.69
N ASP A 67 0.40 6.97 -8.66
CA ASP A 67 1.02 5.79 -9.27
C ASP A 67 0.53 4.47 -8.63
N PHE A 68 0.38 4.45 -7.31
CA PHE A 68 -0.11 3.29 -6.56
C PHE A 68 -1.55 2.94 -6.94
N GLN A 69 -2.42 3.95 -7.07
CA GLN A 69 -3.81 3.76 -7.54
C GLN A 69 -3.88 3.34 -9.01
N GLY A 70 -2.89 3.72 -9.83
CA GLY A 70 -2.75 3.30 -11.21
C GLY A 70 -2.21 1.88 -11.42
N VAL A 71 -1.76 1.18 -10.37
CA VAL A 71 -1.36 -0.24 -10.48
C VAL A 71 -2.56 -1.09 -10.87
N ASN A 72 -2.37 -2.05 -11.79
CA ASN A 72 -3.45 -2.94 -12.25
C ASN A 72 -4.13 -3.62 -11.05
N GLN A 73 -5.45 -3.55 -10.96
CA GLN A 73 -6.22 -4.12 -9.85
C GLN A 73 -6.08 -5.64 -9.67
N SER A 74 -5.55 -6.37 -10.64
CA SER A 74 -5.24 -7.80 -10.49
C SER A 74 -3.92 -8.04 -9.76
N ASP A 75 -3.06 -7.03 -9.61
CA ASP A 75 -1.81 -7.12 -8.86
C ASP A 75 -2.12 -7.18 -7.35
N PRO A 76 -1.66 -8.21 -6.62
CA PRO A 76 -1.86 -8.34 -5.16
C PRO A 76 -1.41 -7.12 -4.36
N LEU A 77 -0.46 -6.34 -4.88
CA LEU A 77 0.06 -5.12 -4.25
C LEU A 77 -0.51 -3.84 -4.87
N SER A 78 -1.55 -3.92 -5.68
CA SER A 78 -2.32 -2.74 -6.12
C SER A 78 -3.10 -2.12 -4.97
N TYR A 79 -3.44 -0.83 -5.11
CA TYR A 79 -4.28 -0.13 -4.15
C TYR A 79 -5.62 -0.86 -3.93
N PHE A 80 -6.19 -1.41 -5.00
CA PHE A 80 -7.43 -2.17 -4.97
C PHE A 80 -7.30 -3.45 -4.14
N GLN A 81 -6.30 -4.30 -4.41
CA GLN A 81 -6.14 -5.57 -3.68
C GLN A 81 -5.82 -5.33 -2.21
N ILE A 82 -4.92 -4.38 -1.91
CA ILE A 82 -4.58 -4.04 -0.52
C ILE A 82 -5.80 -3.48 0.21
N SER A 83 -6.55 -2.57 -0.39
CA SER A 83 -7.76 -2.04 0.23
C SER A 83 -8.85 -3.11 0.40
N GLY A 84 -8.89 -4.08 -0.51
CA GLY A 84 -9.83 -5.20 -0.46
C GLY A 84 -9.62 -6.15 0.72
N ILE A 85 -8.43 -6.16 1.33
CA ILE A 85 -8.16 -6.90 2.57
C ILE A 85 -9.13 -6.47 3.68
N HIS A 86 -9.54 -5.19 3.72
CA HIS A 86 -10.44 -4.68 4.76
C HIS A 86 -11.85 -5.28 4.68
N GLY A 87 -12.33 -5.62 3.48
CA GLY A 87 -13.71 -6.04 3.28
C GLY A 87 -13.98 -6.61 1.89
N PHE A 88 -14.57 -5.81 1.00
CA PHE A 88 -14.89 -6.20 -0.37
C PHE A 88 -13.67 -6.13 -1.29
N PRO A 89 -13.53 -7.04 -2.28
CA PRO A 89 -14.51 -8.03 -2.72
C PRO A 89 -14.48 -9.38 -1.97
N GLN A 90 -13.82 -9.45 -0.81
CA GLN A 90 -13.73 -10.66 0.02
C GLN A 90 -13.06 -11.84 -0.70
N VAL A 91 -12.07 -11.54 -1.53
CA VAL A 91 -11.24 -12.54 -2.22
C VAL A 91 -10.02 -12.88 -1.36
N ALA A 92 -9.40 -14.02 -1.67
CA ALA A 92 -8.17 -14.41 -1.02
C ALA A 92 -7.04 -13.41 -1.31
N TRP A 93 -6.23 -13.11 -0.31
CA TRP A 93 -5.05 -12.27 -0.44
C TRP A 93 -3.83 -13.00 0.11
N ASP A 94 -2.72 -12.99 -0.64
CA ASP A 94 -1.48 -13.71 -0.32
C ASP A 94 -1.67 -15.19 0.07
N GLY A 95 -2.58 -15.88 -0.64
CA GLY A 95 -2.87 -17.30 -0.42
C GLY A 95 -3.78 -17.58 0.78
N VAL A 96 -4.21 -16.56 1.52
CA VAL A 96 -5.13 -16.69 2.66
C VAL A 96 -6.53 -16.27 2.24
N SER A 97 -7.53 -17.09 2.58
CA SER A 97 -8.95 -16.75 2.42
C SER A 97 -9.54 -16.28 3.74
N GLY A 98 -10.45 -15.29 3.68
CA GLY A 98 -11.24 -14.89 4.85
C GLY A 98 -12.16 -16.02 5.33
N ALA A 99 -12.55 -15.95 6.61
CA ALA A 99 -13.39 -16.96 7.25
C ALA A 99 -14.67 -16.35 7.82
N GLY A 100 -15.73 -17.17 7.94
CA GLY A 100 -17.00 -16.77 8.54
C GLY A 100 -18.03 -16.19 7.56
N THR A 101 -19.10 -15.60 8.10
CA THR A 101 -20.23 -15.07 7.33
C THR A 101 -19.89 -13.78 6.56
N TYR A 102 -18.88 -13.04 7.01
CA TYR A 102 -18.31 -11.89 6.31
C TYR A 102 -16.81 -12.14 6.11
N PRO A 103 -16.37 -12.63 4.94
CA PRO A 103 -15.00 -13.03 4.69
C PRO A 103 -14.01 -11.87 4.47
N GLY A 104 -14.33 -10.64 4.89
CA GLY A 104 -13.34 -9.57 5.01
C GLY A 104 -12.36 -9.84 6.17
N PHE A 105 -11.10 -9.41 6.04
CA PHE A 105 -10.10 -9.69 7.09
C PHE A 105 -10.17 -8.73 8.27
N CYS A 106 -10.79 -7.55 8.11
CA CYS A 106 -10.81 -6.54 9.16
C CYS A 106 -11.56 -7.00 10.43
N MET A 107 -10.90 -6.85 11.58
CA MET A 107 -11.43 -7.22 12.89
C MET A 107 -12.16 -6.04 13.55
N HIS A 108 -13.38 -5.74 13.10
CA HIS A 108 -14.25 -4.76 13.76
C HIS A 108 -14.90 -5.31 15.04
N ALA A 109 -15.20 -4.42 16.00
CA ALA A 109 -15.87 -4.77 17.26
C ALA A 109 -15.19 -5.92 18.05
N ALA A 110 -13.87 -6.05 17.89
CA ALA A 110 -13.07 -7.08 18.51
C ALA A 110 -11.83 -6.47 19.18
N THR A 111 -11.37 -7.07 20.29
CA THR A 111 -10.13 -6.67 21.00
C THR A 111 -8.93 -6.45 20.07
N PRO A 112 -8.67 -7.28 19.03
CA PRO A 112 -7.52 -7.07 18.15
C PRO A 112 -7.68 -5.93 17.12
N PHE A 113 -8.76 -5.13 17.14
CA PHE A 113 -9.00 -4.03 16.20
C PHE A 113 -7.75 -3.15 15.99
N ALA A 114 -7.18 -2.60 17.06
CA ALA A 114 -6.01 -1.74 16.95
C ALA A 114 -4.76 -2.49 16.46
N THR A 115 -4.57 -3.74 16.90
CA THR A 115 -3.43 -4.57 16.50
C THR A 115 -3.52 -5.09 15.07
N TRP A 116 -4.71 -5.10 14.47
CA TRP A 116 -4.94 -5.46 13.07
C TRP A 116 -4.69 -4.28 12.13
N HIS A 117 -5.18 -3.07 12.48
CA HIS A 117 -5.02 -1.88 11.64
C HIS A 117 -3.57 -1.37 11.58
N ARG A 118 -2.77 -1.59 12.63
CA ARG A 118 -1.35 -1.20 12.64
C ARG A 118 -0.51 -1.87 11.53
N PRO A 119 -0.48 -3.20 11.39
CA PRO A 119 0.20 -3.86 10.27
C PRO A 119 -0.49 -3.60 8.93
N TYR A 120 -1.81 -3.37 8.89
CA TYR A 120 -2.51 -2.95 7.65
C TYR A 120 -1.99 -1.59 7.13
N LEU A 121 -1.86 -0.59 8.00
CA LEU A 121 -1.24 0.69 7.63
C LEU A 121 0.24 0.54 7.28
N ALA A 122 0.96 -0.36 7.95
CA ALA A 122 2.34 -0.67 7.61
C ALA A 122 2.45 -1.31 6.21
N LEU A 123 1.50 -2.17 5.82
CA LEU A 123 1.41 -2.76 4.47
C LEU A 123 1.17 -1.68 3.42
N PHE A 124 0.25 -0.76 3.69
CA PHE A 124 -0.06 0.37 2.81
C PHE A 124 1.16 1.29 2.60
N GLU A 125 1.90 1.55 3.68
CA GLU A 125 3.15 2.30 3.64
C GLU A 125 4.25 1.48 2.93
N VAL A 126 4.35 0.17 3.23
CA VAL A 126 5.39 -0.78 2.79
C VAL A 126 4.94 -2.25 2.80
N ALA A 127 4.97 -2.88 1.62
CA ALA A 127 4.71 -4.31 1.44
C ALA A 127 5.87 -5.01 0.70
N LEU A 128 6.79 -5.66 1.41
CA LEU A 128 7.91 -6.41 0.81
C LEU A 128 7.40 -7.70 0.17
N CYS A 129 7.29 -7.73 -1.14
CA CYS A 129 7.14 -8.99 -1.87
C CYS A 129 8.51 -9.46 -2.37
N SER A 130 8.80 -10.75 -2.21
CA SER A 130 9.98 -11.41 -2.79
C SER A 130 9.80 -11.78 -4.27
N LYS A 131 8.62 -11.52 -4.86
CA LYS A 131 8.33 -11.87 -6.26
C LYS A 131 8.96 -10.84 -7.21
N PRO A 132 9.55 -11.29 -8.33
CA PRO A 132 10.05 -10.39 -9.37
C PRO A 132 8.89 -9.54 -9.90
N ALA A 133 9.03 -8.22 -9.82
CA ALA A 133 8.06 -7.31 -10.41
C ALA A 133 8.03 -7.50 -11.93
N SER A 134 6.83 -7.53 -12.53
CA SER A 134 6.63 -7.59 -13.98
C SER A 134 7.00 -6.29 -14.72
N ARG A 135 7.45 -5.27 -13.99
CA ARG A 135 7.85 -3.96 -14.52
C ARG A 135 9.34 -3.96 -14.87
N SER A 136 9.66 -3.68 -16.12
CA SER A 136 10.99 -3.79 -16.74
C SER A 136 12.10 -2.92 -16.12
N TRP A 137 11.78 -1.96 -15.26
CA TRP A 137 12.77 -1.11 -14.59
C TRP A 137 13.15 -1.58 -13.18
N ALA A 138 12.39 -2.52 -12.60
CA ALA A 138 12.62 -2.99 -11.24
C ALA A 138 13.51 -4.26 -11.26
N PRO A 139 14.65 -4.30 -10.53
CA PRO A 139 15.53 -5.46 -10.52
C PRO A 139 14.80 -6.72 -10.02
N ALA A 140 15.18 -7.90 -10.52
CA ALA A 140 14.50 -9.18 -10.29
C ALA A 140 14.38 -9.63 -8.80
N ASN A 141 14.96 -8.88 -7.86
CA ASN A 141 14.97 -9.15 -6.41
C ASN A 141 14.28 -8.00 -5.63
N SER A 142 13.25 -7.41 -6.24
CA SER A 142 12.64 -6.16 -5.78
C SER A 142 11.83 -6.34 -4.51
N ARG A 143 12.43 -5.90 -3.40
CA ARG A 143 11.74 -5.48 -2.18
C ARG A 143 10.61 -4.51 -2.53
N GLN A 144 9.38 -4.99 -2.60
CA GLN A 144 8.25 -4.09 -2.86
C GLN A 144 7.99 -3.23 -1.61
N GLN A 145 7.72 -1.95 -1.75
CA GLN A 145 7.27 -1.10 -0.66
C GLN A 145 6.30 -0.18 -1.36
N VAL A 146 4.98 -0.32 -1.19
CA VAL A 146 4.14 0.14 -2.31
C VAL A 146 4.23 1.66 -2.47
N LEU A 147 3.80 2.41 -1.47
CA LEU A 147 3.89 3.86 -1.54
C LEU A 147 5.35 4.37 -1.52
N TRP A 148 6.18 3.82 -0.63
CA TRP A 148 7.56 4.27 -0.48
C TRP A 148 8.41 4.02 -1.75
N THR A 149 8.29 2.86 -2.42
CA THR A 149 9.03 2.57 -3.66
C THR A 149 8.56 3.43 -4.81
N HIS A 150 7.25 3.71 -4.91
CA HIS A 150 6.75 4.69 -5.89
C HIS A 150 7.42 6.05 -5.68
N ALA A 151 7.46 6.54 -4.44
CA ALA A 151 8.14 7.81 -4.13
C ALA A 151 9.64 7.79 -4.46
N GLN A 152 10.36 6.69 -4.15
CA GLN A 152 11.77 6.56 -4.52
C GLN A 152 11.97 6.60 -6.04
N GLY A 153 11.17 5.87 -6.80
CA GLY A 153 11.26 5.83 -8.26
C GLY A 153 10.97 7.19 -8.90
N ILE A 154 9.92 7.87 -8.42
CA ILE A 154 9.57 9.21 -8.87
C ILE A 154 10.68 10.21 -8.53
N ALA A 155 11.28 10.11 -7.35
CA ALA A 155 12.37 10.99 -6.93
C ALA A 155 13.57 10.93 -7.88
N GLU A 156 13.86 9.77 -8.48
CA GLU A 156 14.94 9.61 -9.47
C GLU A 156 14.67 10.33 -10.79
N ALA A 157 13.40 10.50 -11.17
CA ALA A 157 13.02 11.15 -12.41
C ALA A 157 13.21 12.68 -12.39
N TYR A 158 13.34 13.29 -11.21
CA TYR A 158 13.53 14.74 -11.10
C TYR A 158 14.85 15.22 -11.75
N PRO A 159 14.89 16.46 -12.26
CA PRO A 159 16.12 17.08 -12.77
C PRO A 159 17.22 17.20 -11.70
N ASP A 160 18.48 17.27 -12.12
CA ASP A 160 19.67 17.18 -11.25
C ASP A 160 19.68 18.20 -10.10
N ASP A 161 19.17 19.41 -10.34
CA ASP A 161 19.09 20.51 -9.37
C ASP A 161 18.05 20.26 -8.26
N GLN A 162 17.01 19.48 -8.53
CA GLN A 162 15.93 19.17 -7.59
C GLN A 162 16.07 17.77 -6.98
N ARG A 163 16.64 16.81 -7.72
CA ARG A 163 16.74 15.40 -7.36
C ARG A 163 17.26 15.15 -5.94
N PRO A 164 18.30 15.85 -5.43
CA PRO A 164 18.77 15.63 -4.06
C PRO A 164 17.71 15.89 -2.99
N ARG A 165 16.90 16.94 -3.15
CA ARG A 165 15.80 17.28 -2.23
C ARG A 165 14.72 16.20 -2.27
N TYR A 166 14.34 15.76 -3.46
CA TYR A 166 13.31 14.73 -3.64
C TYR A 166 13.79 13.36 -3.13
N ARG A 167 15.04 12.97 -3.37
CA ARG A 167 15.62 11.74 -2.79
C ARG A 167 15.59 11.76 -1.26
N ALA A 168 15.97 12.89 -0.64
CA ALA A 168 15.92 13.02 0.81
C ALA A 168 14.48 12.93 1.35
N ALA A 169 13.53 13.60 0.70
CA ALA A 169 12.12 13.55 1.05
C ALA A 169 11.53 12.14 0.90
N ALA A 170 11.85 11.44 -0.19
CA ALA A 170 11.41 10.07 -0.45
C ALA A 170 11.92 9.10 0.64
N LEU A 171 13.20 9.21 1.02
CA LEU A 171 13.79 8.37 2.07
C LEU A 171 13.07 8.52 3.41
N ALA A 172 12.67 9.74 3.75
CA ALA A 172 11.99 10.07 5.00
C ALA A 172 10.46 9.92 4.94
N LEU A 173 9.88 9.64 3.77
CA LEU A 173 8.44 9.67 3.55
C LEU A 173 7.71 8.67 4.45
N ARG A 174 6.65 9.13 5.11
CA ARG A 174 5.71 8.34 5.90
C ARG A 174 4.29 8.76 5.58
N ILE A 175 3.33 7.87 5.74
CA ILE A 175 1.92 8.23 5.55
C ILE A 175 1.52 9.29 6.60
N PRO A 176 0.87 10.40 6.20
CA PRO A 176 0.38 11.38 7.15
C PRO A 176 -0.82 10.82 7.92
N TYR A 177 -1.11 11.42 9.07
CA TYR A 177 -2.31 11.15 9.86
C TYR A 177 -3.25 12.35 9.84
N TRP A 178 -4.53 12.13 10.11
CA TRP A 178 -5.52 13.17 10.32
C TRP A 178 -5.88 13.20 11.80
N ASP A 179 -5.61 14.33 12.46
CA ASP A 179 -5.98 14.53 13.86
C ASP A 179 -7.42 15.02 14.00
N TRP A 180 -8.38 14.12 13.76
CA TRP A 180 -9.80 14.43 13.83
C TRP A 180 -10.28 14.91 15.22
N ALA A 181 -9.50 14.64 16.27
CA ALA A 181 -9.86 15.04 17.63
C ALA A 181 -9.57 16.53 17.89
N ILE A 182 -8.54 17.07 17.23
CA ILE A 182 -8.20 18.50 17.27
C ILE A 182 -8.87 19.25 16.11
N HIS A 183 -8.85 18.67 14.91
CA HIS A 183 -9.38 19.20 13.66
C HIS A 183 -10.49 18.29 13.13
N PRO A 184 -11.73 18.42 13.63
CA PRO A 184 -12.84 17.52 13.28
C PRO A 184 -13.31 17.66 11.84
N GLU A 185 -13.02 18.78 11.19
CA GLU A 185 -13.18 18.96 9.76
C GLU A 185 -12.27 18.03 8.97
N LEU A 186 -12.74 17.65 7.79
CA LEU A 186 -11.88 16.94 6.85
C LEU A 186 -10.80 17.90 6.34
N PRO A 187 -9.55 17.45 6.23
CA PRO A 187 -8.48 18.27 5.66
C PRO A 187 -8.84 18.78 4.27
N ASP A 188 -8.56 20.05 3.97
CA ASP A 188 -8.91 20.68 2.69
C ASP A 188 -8.44 19.83 1.50
N VAL A 189 -7.19 19.37 1.57
CA VAL A 189 -6.54 18.52 0.57
C VAL A 189 -7.25 17.17 0.30
N VAL A 190 -8.14 16.68 1.17
CA VAL A 190 -8.92 15.45 0.89
C VAL A 190 -10.32 15.76 0.34
N THR A 191 -10.69 17.04 0.25
CA THR A 191 -11.98 17.51 -0.25
C THR A 191 -11.87 18.17 -1.63
N GLU A 192 -10.67 18.53 -2.06
CA GLU A 192 -10.41 19.11 -3.37
C GLU A 192 -10.26 18.03 -4.45
N PRO A 193 -10.96 18.13 -5.60
CA PRO A 193 -10.86 17.12 -6.67
C PRO A 193 -9.54 17.19 -7.43
N LEU A 194 -8.89 18.35 -7.45
CA LEU A 194 -7.63 18.60 -8.13
C LEU A 194 -6.58 19.07 -7.13
N VAL A 195 -5.33 18.72 -7.38
CA VAL A 195 -4.19 19.16 -6.56
C VAL A 195 -3.04 19.61 -7.47
N THR A 196 -2.40 20.71 -7.11
CA THR A 196 -1.21 21.21 -7.81
C THR A 196 0.04 20.73 -7.10
N VAL A 197 0.90 20.02 -7.83
CA VAL A 197 2.17 19.50 -7.33
C VAL A 197 3.30 19.83 -8.29
N ASN A 198 4.52 19.93 -7.77
CA ASN A 198 5.69 19.92 -8.63
C ASN A 198 5.93 18.48 -9.11
N THR A 199 6.16 18.28 -10.40
CA THR A 199 6.46 16.97 -11.00
C THR A 199 7.87 16.98 -11.58
N PRO A 200 8.43 15.82 -11.96
CA PRO A 200 9.71 15.77 -12.67
C PRO A 200 9.79 16.63 -13.94
N VAL A 201 8.64 16.95 -14.54
CA VAL A 201 8.53 17.79 -15.75
C VAL A 201 7.98 19.19 -15.47
N GLY A 202 8.03 19.63 -14.20
CA GLY A 202 7.55 20.92 -13.73
C GLY A 202 6.17 20.85 -13.06
N THR A 203 5.65 22.01 -12.63
CA THR A 203 4.37 22.10 -11.93
C THR A 203 3.20 21.66 -12.79
N ARG A 204 2.34 20.81 -12.23
CA ARG A 204 1.12 20.30 -12.87
C ARG A 204 -0.03 20.29 -11.87
N THR A 205 -1.23 20.51 -12.39
CA THR A 205 -2.48 20.20 -11.69
C THR A 205 -2.97 18.85 -12.17
N ILE A 206 -3.22 17.95 -11.23
CA ILE A 206 -3.65 16.58 -11.50
C ILE A 206 -4.90 16.23 -10.69
N GLU A 207 -5.58 15.16 -11.08
CA GLU A 207 -6.62 14.54 -10.26
C GLU A 207 -6.04 14.17 -8.89
N ASN A 208 -6.76 14.52 -7.83
CA ASN A 208 -6.26 14.32 -6.48
C ASN A 208 -6.51 12.88 -6.01
N PRO A 209 -5.46 12.06 -5.84
CA PRO A 209 -5.61 10.66 -5.41
C PRO A 209 -6.10 10.53 -3.96
N LEU A 210 -6.16 11.63 -3.20
CA LEU A 210 -6.70 11.65 -1.84
C LEU A 210 -8.22 11.89 -1.82
N TYR A 211 -8.79 12.44 -2.89
CA TYR A 211 -10.21 12.74 -3.01
C TYR A 211 -11.05 11.47 -3.21
N GLN A 212 -10.71 10.68 -4.23
CA GLN A 212 -11.40 9.43 -4.54
C GLN A 212 -10.47 8.44 -5.22
N TYR A 213 -10.84 7.16 -5.14
CA TYR A 213 -10.29 6.11 -5.99
C TYR A 213 -11.26 5.82 -7.14
N VAL A 214 -10.75 5.73 -8.36
CA VAL A 214 -11.51 5.34 -9.56
C VAL A 214 -11.22 3.88 -9.87
N PHE A 215 -12.25 3.04 -9.92
CA PHE A 215 -12.07 1.63 -10.25
C PHE A 215 -11.66 1.47 -11.72
N GLN A 216 -10.77 0.52 -11.99
CA GLN A 216 -10.30 0.18 -13.33
C GLN A 216 -11.21 -0.84 -14.03
N SER A 217 -12.20 -1.38 -13.34
CA SER A 217 -13.22 -2.28 -13.86
C SER A 217 -14.60 -1.92 -13.32
N ASP A 218 -15.64 -2.47 -13.95
CA ASP A 218 -17.01 -2.35 -13.45
C ASP A 218 -17.23 -3.20 -12.19
N ALA A 219 -18.41 -3.09 -11.58
CA ALA A 219 -18.71 -3.81 -10.35
C ALA A 219 -18.55 -5.33 -10.46
N ALA A 220 -18.93 -5.89 -11.61
CA ALA A 220 -18.80 -7.32 -11.88
C ALA A 220 -17.33 -7.73 -11.98
N GLY A 221 -16.51 -6.96 -12.71
CA GLY A 221 -15.07 -7.17 -12.82
C GLY A 221 -14.31 -6.95 -11.51
N ASN A 222 -14.84 -6.11 -10.62
CA ASN A 222 -14.30 -5.90 -9.27
C ASN A 222 -14.74 -6.99 -8.28
N GLY A 223 -15.67 -7.88 -8.65
CA GLY A 223 -16.22 -8.89 -7.74
C GLY A 223 -17.14 -8.31 -6.66
N PHE A 224 -17.70 -7.12 -6.88
CA PHE A 224 -18.68 -6.54 -5.97
C PHE A 224 -20.07 -7.17 -6.20
N PRO A 225 -20.82 -7.50 -5.14
CA PRO A 225 -22.19 -7.96 -5.30
C PRO A 225 -23.03 -6.89 -6.00
N SER A 226 -23.79 -7.26 -7.03
CA SER A 226 -24.65 -6.32 -7.77
C SER A 226 -25.77 -5.71 -6.92
N THR A 227 -26.07 -6.33 -5.77
CA THR A 227 -27.04 -5.86 -4.78
C THR A 227 -26.42 -5.03 -3.67
N ASP A 228 -25.09 -4.95 -3.58
CA ASP A 228 -24.38 -4.17 -2.57
C ASP A 228 -24.17 -2.73 -3.08
N PRO A 229 -24.37 -1.69 -2.25
CA PRO A 229 -24.11 -0.31 -2.63
C PRO A 229 -22.70 -0.06 -3.19
N VAL A 230 -21.68 -0.83 -2.77
CA VAL A 230 -20.31 -0.75 -3.31
C VAL A 230 -20.25 -1.12 -4.79
N GLY A 231 -21.13 -2.01 -5.25
CA GLY A 231 -21.28 -2.39 -6.66
C GLY A 231 -22.03 -1.36 -7.51
N LEU A 232 -22.54 -0.27 -6.94
CA LEU A 232 -23.28 0.76 -7.67
C LEU A 232 -22.42 1.96 -8.10
N PHE A 233 -21.16 2.02 -7.67
CA PHE A 233 -20.28 3.17 -7.93
C PHE A 233 -19.03 2.77 -8.71
N SER A 234 -18.69 3.56 -9.73
CA SER A 234 -17.41 3.46 -10.45
C SER A 234 -16.25 4.13 -9.71
N THR A 235 -16.55 4.83 -8.61
CA THR A 235 -15.56 5.46 -7.73
C THR A 235 -15.88 5.18 -6.26
N SER A 236 -14.86 5.25 -5.41
CA SER A 236 -15.04 5.24 -3.96
C SER A 236 -14.35 6.46 -3.35
N PRO A 237 -15.06 7.28 -2.54
CA PRO A 237 -14.39 8.26 -1.71
C PRO A 237 -13.34 7.56 -0.83
N ARG A 238 -12.15 8.14 -0.68
CA ARG A 238 -11.09 7.54 0.17
C ARG A 238 -11.56 7.37 1.63
N LYS A 239 -12.54 8.17 2.03
CA LYS A 239 -13.24 8.12 3.34
C LYS A 239 -13.89 6.77 3.65
N ARG A 240 -14.20 5.94 2.64
CA ARG A 240 -14.83 4.61 2.83
C ARG A 240 -13.86 3.44 2.84
N LEU A 241 -12.62 3.61 2.36
CA LEU A 241 -11.71 2.49 2.10
C LEU A 241 -10.54 2.39 3.09
N ASN A 242 -10.17 3.48 3.79
CA ASN A 242 -8.93 3.53 4.58
C ASN A 242 -9.02 4.32 5.90
N LEU A 243 -10.22 4.74 6.32
CA LEU A 243 -10.42 5.52 7.55
C LEU A 243 -11.61 5.00 8.36
N LEU A 244 -11.54 3.71 8.72
CA LEU A 244 -12.11 3.15 9.95
C LEU A 244 -11.15 2.07 10.44
#